data_AF-A0A935HJM3-F1
#
_entry.id   AF-A0A935HJM3-F1
#
_cell.length_a   1.000
_cell.length_b   1.000
_cell.length_c   1.000
_cell.angle_alpha   90.00
_cell.angle_beta   90.00
_cell.angle_gamma   90.00
#
_symmetry.space_group_name_H-M   'P 1'
#
loop_
_entity.id
_entity.type
_entity.pdbx_description
1 polymer ?
#
loop_
_entity_poly.entity_id
_entity_poly.type
_entity_poly.pdbx_seq_one_letter_code
_entity_poly.pdbx_strand_id
1 'polypeptide(L)'
;MSEFYKKARRAVRESPNDLSKHDFVYETVSDYTKKDWQLFFRAWGISLSTTASARIAAKGYPIMLQEIWKYNPITRTGGNTTIDPYSNTAWGIVSFSSEEKTGEGPPNGLASAIIDGNLNTFWHSQWSGGTGTPPHQITIDLGAVTKMPLTFSGFKFSHRNGMARRALRVYVDVSNNNSTWMPLDGSPFALAAINGYQSFNLAAPVSARYVKIRTTATGDVADNSNYWAVAEFGVFQ
;
A
#
# COMPACT_ATOMS: atom_id res chain seq x y z
N MET A 1 -8.50 39.58 1.10
CA MET A 1 -9.48 38.65 0.48
C MET A 1 -8.74 37.38 0.10
N SER A 2 -9.13 36.22 0.67
CA SER A 2 -8.44 34.95 0.41
C SER A 2 -8.62 34.48 -1.04
N GLU A 3 -7.76 33.57 -1.51
CA GLU A 3 -7.91 32.99 -2.86
C GLU A 3 -9.26 32.29 -3.05
N PHE A 4 -9.77 31.64 -2.00
CA PHE A 4 -11.09 31.02 -2.04
C PHE A 4 -12.20 32.04 -2.35
N TYR A 5 -12.18 33.20 -1.70
CA TYR A 5 -13.13 34.28 -1.99
C TYR A 5 -13.01 34.80 -3.43
N LYS A 6 -11.78 34.94 -3.94
CA LYS A 6 -11.55 35.39 -5.32
C LYS A 6 -12.08 34.38 -6.34
N LYS A 7 -11.82 33.10 -6.13
CA LYS A 7 -12.27 32.01 -7.00
C LYS A 7 -13.79 31.85 -6.97
N ALA A 8 -14.41 31.89 -5.78
CA ALA A 8 -15.85 31.79 -5.64
C ALA A 8 -16.57 32.94 -6.35
N ARG A 9 -16.09 34.19 -6.20
CA ARG A 9 -16.66 35.36 -6.88
C ARG A 9 -16.52 35.33 -8.41
N ARG A 10 -15.56 34.57 -8.93
CA ARG A 10 -15.27 34.43 -10.37
C ARG A 10 -15.66 33.06 -10.92
N ALA A 11 -16.45 32.28 -10.17
CA ALA A 11 -16.87 30.96 -10.59
C ALA A 11 -17.75 31.08 -11.84
N VAL A 12 -17.32 30.44 -12.93
CA VAL A 12 -18.04 30.45 -14.22
C VAL A 12 -19.30 29.59 -14.16
N ARG A 13 -19.36 28.65 -13.22
CA ARG A 13 -20.50 27.75 -13.00
C ARG A 13 -20.87 27.75 -11.53
N GLU A 14 -22.17 27.73 -11.26
CA GLU A 14 -22.70 27.54 -9.92
C GLU A 14 -22.42 26.11 -9.42
N SER A 15 -22.36 25.95 -8.10
CA SER A 15 -22.25 24.66 -7.42
C SER A 15 -23.60 24.32 -6.77
N PRO A 16 -24.56 23.75 -7.54
CA PRO A 16 -25.96 23.66 -7.13
C PRO A 16 -26.22 22.63 -6.03
N ASN A 17 -25.28 21.73 -5.76
CA ASN A 17 -25.40 20.68 -4.75
C ASN A 17 -24.13 20.57 -3.89
N ASP A 18 -24.23 19.86 -2.77
CA ASP A 18 -23.13 19.79 -1.80
C ASP A 18 -21.89 19.11 -2.38
N LEU A 19 -22.04 18.08 -3.19
CA LEU A 19 -20.92 17.42 -3.87
C LEU A 19 -20.13 18.42 -4.74
N SER A 20 -20.83 19.23 -5.55
CA SER A 20 -20.19 20.25 -6.39
C SER A 20 -19.51 21.36 -5.57
N LYS A 21 -20.02 21.67 -4.38
CA LYS A 21 -19.38 22.62 -3.46
C LYS A 21 -18.12 22.01 -2.85
N HIS A 22 -18.17 20.75 -2.43
CA HIS A 22 -16.99 20.03 -1.92
C HIS A 22 -15.89 19.97 -2.99
N ASP A 23 -16.25 19.58 -4.21
CA ASP A 23 -15.35 19.53 -5.36
C ASP A 23 -14.73 20.91 -5.64
N PHE A 24 -15.54 21.98 -5.59
CA PHE A 24 -15.03 23.34 -5.78
C PHE A 24 -13.99 23.72 -4.72
N VAL A 25 -14.23 23.42 -3.44
CA VAL A 25 -13.26 23.67 -2.36
C VAL A 25 -12.00 22.84 -2.57
N TYR A 26 -12.16 21.55 -2.83
CA TYR A 26 -11.07 20.62 -3.08
C TYR A 26 -10.18 21.04 -4.24
N GLU A 27 -10.77 21.33 -5.40
CA GLU A 27 -10.04 21.77 -6.58
C GLU A 27 -9.34 23.11 -6.30
N THR A 28 -10.03 24.06 -5.66
CA THR A 28 -9.48 25.39 -5.38
C THR A 28 -8.29 25.34 -4.43
N VAL A 29 -8.39 24.60 -3.31
CA VAL A 29 -7.29 24.50 -2.34
C VAL A 29 -6.12 23.71 -2.92
N SER A 30 -6.40 22.68 -3.72
CA SER A 30 -5.36 21.88 -4.38
C SER A 30 -4.60 22.72 -5.41
N ASP A 31 -5.31 23.47 -6.26
CA ASP A 31 -4.72 24.39 -7.23
C ASP A 31 -3.94 25.52 -6.56
N TYR A 32 -4.42 26.05 -5.43
CA TYR A 32 -3.73 27.12 -4.72
C TYR A 32 -2.41 26.64 -4.10
N THR A 33 -2.44 25.49 -3.44
CA THR A 33 -1.30 24.97 -2.68
C THR A 33 -0.35 24.10 -3.50
N LYS A 34 -0.75 23.73 -4.73
CA LYS A 34 -0.03 22.78 -5.59
C LYS A 34 0.18 21.43 -4.91
N LYS A 35 -0.81 21.00 -4.13
CA LYS A 35 -0.87 19.70 -3.47
C LYS A 35 -2.23 19.07 -3.70
N ASP A 36 -2.32 17.75 -3.72
CA ASP A 36 -3.60 17.06 -3.75
C ASP A 36 -4.15 16.91 -2.31
N TRP A 37 -5.25 17.59 -2.02
CA TRP A 37 -5.88 17.63 -0.69
C TRP A 37 -6.84 16.47 -0.41
N GLN A 38 -6.94 15.47 -1.28
CA GLN A 38 -7.97 14.43 -1.16
C GLN A 38 -7.98 13.71 0.20
N LEU A 39 -6.80 13.53 0.84
CA LEU A 39 -6.71 12.88 2.15
C LEU A 39 -7.41 13.69 3.25
N PHE A 40 -7.32 15.02 3.20
CA PHE A 40 -7.99 15.89 4.16
C PHE A 40 -9.51 15.73 4.08
N PHE A 41 -10.08 15.80 2.88
CA PHE A 41 -11.52 15.66 2.68
C PHE A 41 -12.01 14.29 3.13
N ARG A 42 -11.28 13.23 2.77
CA ARG A 42 -11.58 11.86 3.20
C ARG A 42 -11.52 11.69 4.72
N ALA A 43 -10.51 12.27 5.39
CA ALA A 43 -10.37 12.20 6.85
C ALA A 43 -11.56 12.83 7.59
N TRP A 44 -12.20 13.83 6.98
CA TRP A 44 -13.41 14.47 7.50
C TRP A 44 -14.72 13.84 6.98
N GLY A 45 -14.66 12.74 6.23
CA GLY A 45 -15.84 12.12 5.62
C GLY A 45 -16.52 12.96 4.53
N ILE A 46 -15.83 13.98 4.01
CA ILE A 46 -16.34 14.86 2.97
C ILE A 46 -16.13 14.17 1.61
N SER A 47 -17.23 13.80 0.96
CA SER A 47 -17.18 13.12 -0.34
C SER A 47 -16.72 14.04 -1.46
N LEU A 48 -15.89 13.50 -2.34
CA LEU A 48 -15.40 14.13 -3.57
C LEU A 48 -15.87 13.31 -4.78
N SER A 49 -16.17 13.97 -5.89
CA SER A 49 -16.50 13.26 -7.13
C SER A 49 -15.27 12.65 -7.78
N THR A 50 -15.47 11.53 -8.49
CA THR A 50 -14.42 10.89 -9.30
C THR A 50 -13.86 11.84 -10.35
N THR A 51 -14.71 12.72 -10.91
CA THR A 51 -14.32 13.74 -11.88
C THR A 51 -13.35 14.75 -11.28
N ALA A 52 -13.66 15.30 -10.09
CA ALA A 52 -12.80 16.27 -9.43
C ALA A 52 -11.45 15.66 -9.04
N SER A 53 -11.48 14.45 -8.44
CA SER A 53 -10.25 13.70 -8.13
C SER A 53 -9.42 13.42 -9.38
N ALA A 54 -10.04 13.05 -10.51
CA ALA A 54 -9.33 12.82 -11.76
C ALA A 54 -8.70 14.11 -12.32
N ARG A 55 -9.38 15.26 -12.21
CA ARG A 55 -8.83 16.56 -12.65
C ARG A 55 -7.58 16.96 -11.86
N ILE A 56 -7.61 16.80 -10.53
CA ILE A 56 -6.45 17.11 -9.69
C ILE A 56 -5.33 16.09 -9.87
N ALA A 57 -5.64 14.80 -10.00
CA ALA A 57 -4.65 13.78 -10.33
C ALA A 57 -3.93 14.08 -11.66
N ALA A 58 -4.68 14.54 -12.68
CA ALA A 58 -4.12 14.94 -13.97
C ALA A 58 -3.18 16.17 -13.90
N LYS A 59 -3.19 16.94 -12.79
CA LYS A 59 -2.22 18.01 -12.56
C LYS A 59 -0.86 17.50 -12.09
N GLY A 60 -0.75 16.25 -11.64
CA GLY A 60 0.48 15.69 -11.10
C GLY A 60 0.94 16.35 -9.78
N TYR A 61 0.02 16.94 -9.01
CA TYR A 61 0.35 17.54 -7.73
C TYR A 61 0.72 16.46 -6.71
N PRO A 62 1.78 16.66 -5.89
CA PRO A 62 2.11 15.74 -4.82
C PRO A 62 0.96 15.69 -3.80
N ILE A 63 0.69 14.50 -3.27
CA ILE A 63 -0.33 14.31 -2.24
C ILE A 63 0.07 15.06 -0.97
N MET A 64 -0.91 15.72 -0.35
CA MET A 64 -0.73 16.34 0.96
C MET A 64 -0.75 15.26 2.05
N LEU A 65 0.45 14.75 2.40
CA LEU A 65 0.64 13.67 3.37
C LEU A 65 0.61 14.13 4.84
N GLN A 66 0.66 15.44 5.08
CA GLN A 66 0.61 15.99 6.43
C GLN A 66 -0.80 15.83 7.00
N GLU A 67 -0.90 15.29 8.21
CA GLU A 67 -2.19 14.95 8.83
C GLU A 67 -2.85 16.16 9.49
N ILE A 68 -2.99 17.28 8.77
CA ILE A 68 -3.48 18.55 9.31
C ILE A 68 -4.89 18.44 9.94
N TRP A 69 -5.66 17.41 9.58
CA TRP A 69 -6.96 17.08 10.19
C TRP A 69 -6.85 16.65 11.66
N LYS A 70 -5.65 16.31 12.15
CA LYS A 70 -5.38 16.03 13.57
C LYS A 70 -5.07 17.29 14.40
N TYR A 71 -5.08 18.48 13.78
CA TYR A 71 -4.81 19.73 14.49
C TYR A 71 -5.96 20.09 15.44
N ASN A 72 -5.63 20.34 16.71
CA ASN A 72 -6.57 20.83 17.71
C ASN A 72 -6.42 22.36 17.86
N PRO A 73 -7.44 23.16 17.48
CA PRO A 73 -7.36 24.61 17.54
C PRO A 73 -7.43 25.18 18.97
N ILE A 74 -7.97 24.44 19.95
CA ILE A 74 -8.08 24.87 21.34
C ILE A 74 -6.70 24.84 22.00
N THR A 75 -6.02 23.70 21.88
CA THR A 75 -4.69 23.48 22.47
C THR A 75 -3.55 23.95 21.57
N ARG A 76 -3.83 24.23 20.29
CA ARG A 76 -2.84 24.55 19.24
C ARG A 76 -1.80 23.45 19.02
N THR A 77 -2.21 22.19 19.16
CA THR A 77 -1.33 21.02 19.04
C THR A 77 -1.82 20.04 17.97
N GLY A 78 -0.94 19.15 17.49
CA GLY A 78 -1.27 18.13 16.49
C GLY A 78 -1.15 18.61 15.04
N GLY A 79 -1.47 17.74 14.09
CA GLY A 79 -1.45 18.05 12.65
C GLY A 79 -0.07 18.24 12.02
N ASN A 80 1.00 17.94 12.76
CA ASN A 80 2.40 18.03 12.33
C ASN A 80 3.01 16.68 11.92
N THR A 81 2.26 15.59 12.06
CA THR A 81 2.67 14.26 11.59
C THR A 81 2.43 14.13 10.08
N THR A 82 3.23 13.29 9.44
CA THR A 82 3.15 13.03 7.99
C THR A 82 3.02 11.53 7.79
N ILE A 83 2.13 11.13 6.88
CA ILE A 83 2.03 9.74 6.42
C ILE A 83 3.26 9.43 5.57
N ASP A 84 4.05 8.42 5.95
CA ASP A 84 5.03 7.81 5.06
C ASP A 84 4.34 6.73 4.23
N PRO A 85 4.11 6.93 2.93
CA PRO A 85 3.40 5.97 2.11
C PRO A 85 4.25 4.75 1.74
N TYR A 86 5.56 4.77 2.00
CA TYR A 86 6.46 3.62 1.86
C TYR A 86 6.63 2.83 3.15
N SER A 87 6.04 3.31 4.26
CA SER A 87 5.94 2.51 5.47
C SER A 87 4.98 1.35 5.23
N ASN A 88 5.45 0.14 5.51
CA ASN A 88 4.66 -1.09 5.37
C ASN A 88 3.32 -0.99 6.14
N THR A 89 3.32 -0.29 7.28
CA THR A 89 2.13 -0.06 8.12
C THR A 89 1.08 0.87 7.50
N ALA A 90 1.40 1.56 6.39
CA ALA A 90 0.45 2.36 5.62
C ALA A 90 -0.36 1.55 4.59
N TRP A 91 -0.06 0.25 4.48
CA TRP A 91 -0.65 -0.65 3.49
C TRP A 91 -1.72 -1.54 4.11
N GLY A 92 -2.38 -2.34 3.29
CA GLY A 92 -3.42 -3.27 3.73
C GLY A 92 -3.36 -4.60 2.98
N ILE A 93 -3.72 -5.67 3.66
CA ILE A 93 -3.88 -6.99 3.03
C ILE A 93 -5.25 -7.07 2.35
N VAL A 94 -5.26 -7.40 1.07
CA VAL A 94 -6.49 -7.53 0.26
C VAL A 94 -6.97 -8.98 0.23
N SER A 95 -6.05 -9.91 0.01
CA SER A 95 -6.36 -11.35 -0.08
C SER A 95 -5.09 -12.18 0.07
N PHE A 96 -5.23 -13.43 0.48
CA PHE A 96 -4.15 -14.41 0.58
C PHE A 96 -4.68 -15.82 0.29
N SER A 97 -3.81 -16.75 -0.09
CA SER A 97 -4.20 -18.15 -0.38
C SER A 97 -4.59 -18.91 0.89
N SER A 98 -3.79 -18.78 1.94
CA SER A 98 -4.03 -19.33 3.27
C SER A 98 -3.22 -18.56 4.32
N GLU A 99 -3.55 -18.74 5.59
CA GLU A 99 -2.77 -18.22 6.71
C GLU A 99 -2.90 -19.15 7.92
N GLU A 100 -1.87 -19.24 8.74
CA GLU A 100 -1.88 -20.08 9.93
C GLU A 100 -2.47 -19.31 11.12
N LYS A 101 -3.78 -19.46 11.35
CA LYS A 101 -4.47 -18.75 12.45
C LYS A 101 -4.25 -19.35 13.83
N THR A 102 -3.88 -20.63 13.93
CA THR A 102 -4.00 -21.39 15.18
C THR A 102 -2.69 -21.96 15.71
N GLY A 103 -1.78 -22.34 14.82
CA GLY A 103 -0.55 -23.07 15.16
C GLY A 103 0.63 -22.19 15.60
N GLU A 104 0.61 -20.88 15.32
CA GLU A 104 1.77 -19.99 15.56
C GLU A 104 1.52 -18.94 16.66
N GLY A 105 0.25 -18.65 16.99
CA GLY A 105 -0.16 -17.61 17.92
C GLY A 105 -0.07 -16.18 17.33
N PRO A 106 -1.14 -15.35 17.38
CA PRO A 106 -1.12 -14.02 16.79
C PRO A 106 -0.01 -13.11 17.35
N PRO A 107 0.65 -12.29 16.52
CA PRO A 107 0.34 -12.06 15.11
C PRO A 107 0.99 -13.07 14.15
N ASN A 108 1.80 -14.02 14.64
CA ASN A 108 2.47 -14.99 13.79
C ASN A 108 1.46 -15.89 13.07
N GLY A 109 1.79 -16.22 11.82
CA GLY A 109 0.95 -16.99 10.92
C GLY A 109 -0.05 -16.14 10.13
N LEU A 110 -0.41 -14.93 10.60
CA LEU A 110 -1.38 -14.06 9.93
C LEU A 110 -0.76 -13.30 8.75
N ALA A 111 -1.53 -13.11 7.67
CA ALA A 111 -1.07 -12.39 6.48
C ALA A 111 -0.70 -10.93 6.76
N SER A 112 -1.31 -10.30 7.77
CA SER A 112 -0.99 -8.92 8.19
C SER A 112 0.43 -8.76 8.72
N ALA A 113 1.06 -9.84 9.18
CA ALA A 113 2.41 -9.81 9.72
C ALA A 113 3.48 -9.48 8.67
N ILE A 114 3.16 -9.56 7.37
CA ILE A 114 4.12 -9.26 6.30
C ILE A 114 4.33 -7.74 6.06
N ILE A 115 3.48 -6.92 6.67
CA ILE A 115 3.48 -5.46 6.51
C ILE A 115 3.47 -4.73 7.86
N ASP A 116 3.83 -5.41 8.94
CA ASP A 116 3.77 -4.83 10.29
C ASP A 116 5.08 -4.13 10.70
N GLY A 117 6.13 -4.27 9.89
CA GLY A 117 7.43 -3.65 10.09
C GLY A 117 8.33 -4.39 11.08
N ASN A 118 7.94 -5.58 11.54
CA ASN A 118 8.65 -6.35 12.55
C ASN A 118 9.22 -7.65 11.96
N LEU A 119 10.56 -7.71 11.83
CA LEU A 119 11.25 -8.89 11.29
C LEU A 119 11.14 -10.16 12.16
N ASN A 120 10.58 -10.06 13.37
CA ASN A 120 10.38 -11.20 14.27
C ASN A 120 8.98 -11.82 14.16
N THR A 121 8.05 -11.15 13.49
CA THR A 121 6.74 -11.69 13.14
C THR A 121 6.77 -12.17 11.70
N PHE A 122 5.83 -13.04 11.33
CA PHE A 122 5.78 -13.61 9.99
C PHE A 122 4.40 -14.11 9.64
N TRP A 123 4.06 -14.01 8.36
CA TRP A 123 3.01 -14.82 7.78
C TRP A 123 3.52 -16.26 7.58
N HIS A 124 2.62 -17.22 7.73
CA HIS A 124 2.85 -18.61 7.38
C HIS A 124 1.60 -19.15 6.69
N SER A 125 1.76 -19.82 5.55
CA SER A 125 0.67 -20.59 4.96
C SER A 125 0.14 -21.62 5.96
N GLN A 126 -1.16 -21.90 5.95
CA GLN A 126 -1.75 -22.81 6.94
C GLN A 126 -1.09 -24.18 6.92
N TRP A 127 -0.55 -24.62 8.06
CA TRP A 127 0.06 -25.93 8.24
C TRP A 127 -0.70 -26.78 9.27
N SER A 128 -1.28 -26.15 10.30
CA SER A 128 -2.16 -26.80 11.24
C SER A 128 -3.48 -27.12 10.56
N GLY A 129 -3.85 -28.40 10.54
CA GLY A 129 -4.97 -28.93 9.74
C GLY A 129 -4.61 -29.27 8.29
N GLY A 130 -3.41 -28.93 7.81
CA GLY A 130 -2.83 -29.47 6.58
C GLY A 130 -3.45 -29.03 5.24
N THR A 131 -4.22 -27.94 5.21
CA THR A 131 -4.94 -27.48 4.01
C THR A 131 -4.19 -26.45 3.16
N GLY A 132 -3.11 -25.84 3.68
CA GLY A 132 -2.30 -24.89 2.92
C GLY A 132 -1.35 -25.58 1.95
N THR A 133 -1.75 -25.70 0.68
CA THR A 133 -0.91 -26.21 -0.41
C THR A 133 -0.63 -25.12 -1.44
N PRO A 134 0.51 -25.14 -2.15
CA PRO A 134 0.77 -24.19 -3.23
C PRO A 134 -0.28 -24.35 -4.36
N PRO A 135 -0.51 -23.31 -5.19
CA PRO A 135 0.19 -22.02 -5.20
C PRO A 135 -0.16 -21.13 -4.00
N HIS A 136 0.85 -20.46 -3.46
CA HIS A 136 0.65 -19.50 -2.38
C HIS A 136 0.71 -18.07 -2.89
N GLN A 137 -0.12 -17.20 -2.33
CA GLN A 137 -0.12 -15.78 -2.68
C GLN A 137 -0.54 -14.89 -1.52
N ILE A 138 -0.02 -13.66 -1.51
CA ILE A 138 -0.55 -12.53 -0.73
C ILE A 138 -0.68 -11.34 -1.67
N THR A 139 -1.81 -10.64 -1.58
CA THR A 139 -2.06 -9.37 -2.26
C THR A 139 -2.11 -8.23 -1.26
N ILE A 140 -1.32 -7.20 -1.50
CA ILE A 140 -1.12 -6.02 -0.67
C ILE A 140 -1.62 -4.79 -1.44
N ASP A 141 -2.48 -3.96 -0.83
CA ASP A 141 -2.83 -2.61 -1.29
C ASP A 141 -1.82 -1.61 -0.69
N LEU A 142 -0.83 -1.21 -1.49
CA LEU A 142 0.14 -0.19 -1.12
C LEU A 142 -0.56 1.17 -0.90
N GLY A 143 -1.67 1.39 -1.62
CA GLY A 143 -2.48 2.58 -1.51
C GLY A 143 -3.57 2.49 -0.42
N ALA A 144 -3.47 1.60 0.57
CA ALA A 144 -4.55 1.42 1.54
C ALA A 144 -4.90 2.72 2.28
N VAL A 145 -3.89 3.50 2.68
CA VAL A 145 -4.10 4.83 3.30
C VAL A 145 -4.22 5.93 2.25
N THR A 146 -3.33 5.98 1.26
CA THR A 146 -3.29 7.08 0.28
C THR A 146 -4.39 7.03 -0.78
N LYS A 147 -4.97 5.85 -1.00
CA LYS A 147 -5.95 5.50 -2.04
C LYS A 147 -5.45 5.69 -3.47
N MET A 148 -4.14 5.78 -3.66
CA MET A 148 -3.47 6.04 -4.94
C MET A 148 -2.35 5.02 -5.21
N PRO A 149 -1.94 4.84 -6.47
CA PRO A 149 -0.72 4.11 -6.80
C PRO A 149 0.52 4.74 -6.16
N LEU A 150 1.50 3.89 -5.85
CA LEU A 150 2.83 4.25 -5.39
C LEU A 150 3.85 4.00 -6.50
N THR A 151 4.79 4.94 -6.66
CA THR A 151 5.89 4.80 -7.63
C THR A 151 7.17 4.42 -6.90
N PHE A 152 7.61 3.17 -7.05
CA PHE A 152 8.77 2.62 -6.36
C PHE A 152 9.84 2.13 -7.34
N SER A 153 11.10 2.21 -6.95
CA SER A 153 12.27 1.78 -7.76
C SER A 153 12.78 0.40 -7.35
N GLY A 154 12.21 -0.21 -6.31
CA GLY A 154 12.62 -1.51 -5.83
C GLY A 154 11.70 -2.05 -4.73
N PHE A 155 11.96 -3.30 -4.35
CA PHE A 155 11.29 -3.93 -3.24
C PHE A 155 12.29 -4.64 -2.32
N LYS A 156 11.91 -4.79 -1.06
CA LYS A 156 12.63 -5.54 -0.05
C LYS A 156 11.79 -6.75 0.39
N PHE A 157 12.46 -7.84 0.68
CA PHE A 157 11.84 -9.09 1.12
C PHE A 157 12.64 -9.67 2.28
N SER A 158 11.96 -10.19 3.30
CA SER A 158 12.59 -10.93 4.38
C SER A 158 11.90 -12.26 4.62
N HIS A 159 12.69 -13.33 4.68
CA HIS A 159 12.21 -14.62 5.14
C HIS A 159 11.83 -14.55 6.61
N ARG A 160 10.98 -15.48 7.06
CA ARG A 160 10.83 -15.78 8.50
C ARG A 160 12.22 -15.94 9.13
N ASN A 161 12.47 -15.27 10.26
CA ASN A 161 13.71 -15.43 11.00
C ASN A 161 13.94 -16.91 11.38
N GLY A 162 15.15 -17.41 11.19
CA GLY A 162 15.47 -18.83 11.33
C GLY A 162 15.19 -19.68 10.09
N MET A 163 14.66 -19.07 9.02
CA MET A 163 14.69 -19.59 7.64
C MET A 163 13.89 -20.87 7.37
N ALA A 164 13.04 -21.28 8.32
CA ALA A 164 12.07 -22.35 8.11
C ALA A 164 11.07 -21.95 7.02
N ARG A 165 10.77 -22.89 6.11
CA ARG A 165 9.83 -22.68 4.99
C ARG A 165 10.20 -21.50 4.08
N ARG A 166 11.50 -21.21 3.93
CA ARG A 166 12.01 -20.14 3.06
C ARG A 166 11.76 -20.45 1.58
N ALA A 167 11.42 -19.42 0.81
CA ALA A 167 11.36 -19.54 -0.64
C ALA A 167 12.75 -19.50 -1.29
N LEU A 168 12.93 -20.20 -2.40
CA LEU A 168 14.09 -20.09 -3.30
C LEU A 168 13.91 -18.96 -4.31
N ARG A 169 12.65 -18.68 -4.68
CA ARG A 169 12.28 -17.58 -5.56
C ARG A 169 10.89 -17.06 -5.21
N VAL A 170 10.66 -15.78 -5.50
CA VAL A 170 9.34 -15.16 -5.35
C VAL A 170 8.90 -14.54 -6.67
N TYR A 171 7.66 -14.80 -7.06
CA TYR A 171 7.02 -14.10 -8.16
C TYR A 171 6.36 -12.85 -7.61
N VAL A 172 6.60 -11.72 -8.26
CA VAL A 172 5.97 -10.44 -7.91
C VAL A 172 5.17 -9.95 -9.11
N ASP A 173 3.89 -9.67 -8.90
CA ASP A 173 3.04 -8.97 -9.86
C ASP A 173 2.58 -7.63 -9.30
N VAL A 174 2.24 -6.73 -10.20
CA VAL A 174 1.68 -5.42 -9.90
C VAL A 174 0.34 -5.21 -10.58
N SER A 175 -0.50 -4.37 -9.97
CA SER A 175 -1.79 -3.96 -10.52
C SER A 175 -2.18 -2.56 -10.04
N ASN A 176 -2.97 -1.84 -10.84
CA ASN A 176 -3.63 -0.60 -10.42
C ASN A 176 -5.12 -0.77 -10.11
N ASN A 177 -5.71 -1.92 -10.44
CA ASN A 177 -7.15 -2.18 -10.32
C ASN A 177 -7.50 -3.49 -9.60
N ASN A 178 -6.51 -4.21 -9.05
CA ASN A 178 -6.65 -5.50 -8.38
C ASN A 178 -7.29 -6.61 -9.25
N SER A 179 -7.36 -6.41 -10.57
CA SER A 179 -8.06 -7.31 -11.50
C SER A 179 -7.14 -7.73 -12.65
N THR A 180 -6.47 -6.75 -13.27
CA THR A 180 -5.45 -6.96 -14.31
C THR A 180 -4.08 -6.95 -13.65
N TRP A 181 -3.37 -8.06 -13.76
CA TRP A 181 -2.06 -8.27 -13.15
C TRP A 181 -0.99 -8.37 -14.21
N MET A 182 0.14 -7.70 -13.98
CA MET A 182 1.33 -7.85 -14.81
C MET A 182 2.50 -8.30 -13.93
N PRO A 183 3.31 -9.27 -14.36
CA PRO A 183 4.53 -9.60 -13.65
C PRO A 183 5.45 -8.38 -13.62
N LEU A 184 6.09 -8.15 -12.47
CA LEU A 184 7.15 -7.16 -12.36
C LEU A 184 8.33 -7.60 -13.22
N ASP A 185 8.97 -6.68 -13.94
CA ASP A 185 10.14 -7.01 -14.76
C ASP A 185 11.24 -7.67 -13.90
N GLY A 186 11.73 -8.83 -14.33
CA GLY A 186 12.67 -9.66 -13.57
C GLY A 186 12.02 -10.73 -12.68
N SER A 187 10.69 -10.79 -12.59
CA SER A 187 9.97 -11.86 -11.90
C SER A 187 10.10 -13.21 -12.65
N PRO A 188 10.41 -14.34 -11.97
CA PRO A 188 10.61 -14.47 -10.53
C PRO A 188 12.01 -14.04 -10.08
N PHE A 189 12.10 -13.53 -8.85
CA PHE A 189 13.35 -13.11 -8.21
C PHE A 189 13.91 -14.24 -7.36
N ALA A 190 15.18 -14.60 -7.57
CA ALA A 190 15.89 -15.56 -6.73
C ALA A 190 16.17 -14.95 -5.34
N LEU A 191 15.90 -15.71 -4.28
CA LEU A 191 16.07 -15.28 -2.89
C LEU A 191 17.31 -15.95 -2.28
N ALA A 192 18.20 -15.14 -1.72
CA ALA A 192 19.33 -15.63 -0.94
C ALA A 192 18.88 -16.21 0.40
N ALA A 193 19.70 -17.10 0.95
CA ALA A 193 19.49 -17.70 2.26
C ALA A 193 20.07 -16.81 3.38
N ILE A 194 19.49 -15.62 3.58
CA ILE A 194 19.87 -14.70 4.67
C ILE A 194 18.68 -14.30 5.55
N ASN A 195 18.95 -14.04 6.84
CA ASN A 195 18.01 -13.34 7.73
C ASN A 195 18.03 -11.83 7.44
N GLY A 196 16.92 -11.16 7.72
CA GLY A 196 16.77 -9.72 7.45
C GLY A 196 16.38 -9.40 6.01
N TYR A 197 16.44 -8.12 5.65
CA TYR A 197 15.99 -7.66 4.35
C TYR A 197 16.97 -7.99 3.22
N GLN A 198 16.43 -8.44 2.10
CA GLN A 198 17.06 -8.51 0.80
C GLN A 198 16.41 -7.46 -0.09
N SER A 199 17.21 -6.64 -0.77
CA SER A 199 16.72 -5.57 -1.64
C SER A 199 16.90 -5.94 -3.12
N PHE A 200 15.87 -5.67 -3.91
CA PHE A 200 15.82 -5.91 -5.34
C PHE A 200 15.52 -4.58 -6.04
N ASN A 201 16.51 -4.06 -6.75
CA ASN A 201 16.36 -2.85 -7.56
C ASN A 201 15.71 -3.20 -8.90
N LEU A 202 14.78 -2.37 -9.35
CA LEU A 202 14.17 -2.47 -10.66
C LEU A 202 14.97 -1.66 -11.68
N ALA A 203 14.88 -2.06 -12.94
CA ALA A 203 15.54 -1.36 -14.04
C ALA A 203 14.96 0.06 -14.25
N ALA A 204 13.69 0.26 -13.91
CA ALA A 204 13.01 1.55 -13.95
C ALA A 204 11.95 1.61 -12.83
N PRO A 205 11.59 2.82 -12.34
CA PRO A 205 10.50 2.97 -11.38
C PRO A 205 9.17 2.45 -11.92
N VAL A 206 8.42 1.74 -11.08
CA VAL A 206 7.11 1.17 -11.39
C VAL A 206 6.04 1.86 -10.58
N SER A 207 4.93 2.23 -11.21
CA SER A 207 3.76 2.81 -10.54
C SER A 207 2.64 1.78 -10.41
N ALA A 208 2.36 1.36 -9.18
CA ALA A 208 1.33 0.37 -8.88
C ALA A 208 0.61 0.65 -7.56
N ARG A 209 -0.68 0.31 -7.48
CA ARG A 209 -1.43 0.36 -6.22
C ARG A 209 -1.39 -0.96 -5.46
N TYR A 210 -1.40 -2.07 -6.17
CA TYR A 210 -1.42 -3.41 -5.59
C TYR A 210 -0.17 -4.17 -5.98
N VAL A 211 0.37 -4.93 -5.03
CA VAL A 211 1.43 -5.90 -5.26
C VAL A 211 0.92 -7.27 -4.85
N LYS A 212 1.24 -8.29 -5.65
CA LYS A 212 0.98 -9.68 -5.33
C LYS A 212 2.28 -10.44 -5.32
N ILE A 213 2.62 -11.04 -4.19
CA ILE A 213 3.77 -11.95 -4.06
C ILE A 213 3.29 -13.40 -4.06
N ARG A 214 4.04 -14.30 -4.70
CA ARG A 214 3.61 -15.69 -4.90
C ARG A 214 4.75 -16.69 -4.91
N THR A 215 4.43 -17.93 -4.53
CA THR A 215 5.15 -19.16 -4.92
C THR A 215 4.17 -20.06 -5.68
N THR A 216 4.66 -20.80 -6.68
CA THR A 216 3.76 -21.52 -7.63
C THR A 216 3.67 -23.02 -7.34
N ALA A 217 4.75 -23.60 -6.83
CA ALA A 217 4.83 -25.02 -6.52
C ALA A 217 5.74 -25.26 -5.30
N THR A 218 5.74 -26.48 -4.79
CA THR A 218 6.63 -26.90 -3.69
C THR A 218 8.11 -26.68 -4.00
N GLY A 219 8.50 -26.83 -5.27
CA GLY A 219 9.88 -26.59 -5.73
C GLY A 219 10.34 -25.13 -5.66
N ASP A 220 9.45 -24.19 -5.35
CA ASP A 220 9.83 -22.80 -5.04
C ASP A 220 10.19 -22.62 -3.55
N VAL A 221 10.02 -23.64 -2.70
CA VAL A 221 10.39 -23.64 -1.27
C VAL A 221 11.60 -24.55 -1.07
N ALA A 222 12.57 -24.10 -0.26
CA ALA A 222 13.89 -24.74 -0.17
C ALA A 222 13.88 -26.20 0.31
N ASP A 223 12.88 -26.59 1.10
CA ASP A 223 12.69 -27.95 1.62
C ASP A 223 11.64 -28.76 0.82
N ASN A 224 11.23 -28.27 -0.36
CA ASN A 224 10.14 -28.82 -1.16
C ASN A 224 8.82 -28.97 -0.38
N SER A 225 8.63 -28.16 0.66
CA SER A 225 7.42 -28.19 1.48
C SER A 225 6.22 -27.62 0.74
N ASN A 226 5.04 -28.07 1.18
CA ASN A 226 3.78 -27.41 0.87
C ASN A 226 3.64 -26.04 1.53
N TYR A 227 4.51 -25.66 2.46
CA TYR A 227 4.34 -24.46 3.26
C TYR A 227 5.37 -23.39 2.96
N TRP A 228 4.96 -22.13 3.05
CA TRP A 228 5.80 -20.96 2.85
C TRP A 228 5.59 -19.96 4.00
N ALA A 229 6.68 -19.37 4.48
CA ALA A 229 6.64 -18.32 5.50
C ALA A 229 7.47 -17.10 5.08
N VAL A 230 6.97 -15.90 5.42
CA VAL A 230 7.58 -14.61 5.07
C VAL A 230 7.48 -13.68 6.27
N ALA A 231 8.58 -13.06 6.64
CA ALA A 231 8.58 -12.07 7.72
C ALA A 231 8.02 -10.76 7.21
N GLU A 232 8.63 -10.15 6.19
CA GLU A 232 8.29 -8.80 5.76
C GLU A 232 8.43 -8.64 4.25
N PHE A 233 7.57 -7.80 3.67
CA PHE A 233 7.68 -7.31 2.30
C PHE A 233 7.60 -5.79 2.31
N GLY A 234 8.43 -5.11 1.51
CA GLY A 234 8.38 -3.66 1.39
C GLY A 234 8.72 -3.15 -0.01
N VAL A 235 8.41 -1.89 -0.30
CA VAL A 235 8.83 -1.18 -1.51
C VAL A 235 9.60 0.09 -1.13
N PHE A 236 10.48 0.56 -2.01
CA PHE A 236 11.29 1.76 -1.78
C PHE A 236 11.48 2.58 -3.06
N GLN A 237 11.77 3.88 -2.91
CA GLN A 237 12.06 4.80 -4.01
C GLN A 237 13.50 4.73 -4.49
#